data_AF-A0A7W0QRB9-F1
#
_entry.id   AF-A0A7W0QRB9-F1
#
_cell.length_a   1.000
_cell.length_b   1.000
_cell.length_c   1.000
_cell.angle_alpha   90.00
_cell.angle_beta   90.00
_cell.angle_gamma   90.00
#
_symmetry.space_group_name_H-M   'P 1'
#
loop_
_entity.id
_entity.type
_entity.pdbx_description
1 polymer ?
#
loop_
_entity_poly.entity_id
_entity_poly.type
_entity_poly.pdbx_seq_one_letter_code
_entity_poly.pdbx_strand_id
1 'polypeptide(L)'
;MVDCFDRIAVQMTELALEPVRLLKERAMLGAVSLRTPSGGRRYLITIARRFPDGESAPAAYVWSVEEIAPEGTPLPGGQRRQSADGVFVDDPEAAYWAAVNGLCAVEAAPKRS
;
A
#
# COMPACT_ATOMS: atom_id res chain seq x y z
N MET A 1 0.01 26.04 4.45
CA MET A 1 0.05 25.15 5.62
C MET A 1 0.72 23.89 5.11
N VAL A 2 1.99 23.69 5.45
CA VAL A 2 2.76 22.51 5.00
C VAL A 2 2.35 21.38 5.92
N ASP A 3 1.48 20.49 5.44
CA ASP A 3 0.99 19.37 6.22
C ASP A 3 2.16 18.50 6.67
N CYS A 4 2.13 18.08 7.93
CA CYS A 4 3.15 17.31 8.64
C CYS A 4 3.53 15.96 7.97
N PHE A 5 2.89 15.62 6.86
CA PHE A 5 3.19 14.48 5.99
C PHE A 5 4.48 14.65 5.18
N ASP A 6 4.86 15.88 4.81
CA ASP A 6 5.77 16.12 3.68
C ASP A 6 7.20 15.58 3.89
N ARG A 7 7.75 15.61 5.11
CA ARG A 7 9.16 15.22 5.34
C ARG A 7 9.39 13.75 5.67
N ILE A 8 8.47 13.10 6.38
CA ILE A 8 8.61 11.68 6.75
C ILE A 8 8.06 10.78 5.64
N ALA A 9 7.00 11.21 4.94
CA ALA A 9 6.52 10.47 3.78
C ALA A 9 7.59 10.44 2.67
N VAL A 10 8.25 11.56 2.38
CA VAL A 10 9.26 11.63 1.30
C VAL A 10 10.51 10.79 1.59
N GLN A 11 11.02 10.75 2.84
CA GLN A 11 12.16 9.88 3.17
C GLN A 11 11.80 8.39 3.22
N MET A 12 10.57 8.05 3.62
CA MET A 12 10.08 6.66 3.53
C MET A 12 9.84 6.24 2.09
N THR A 13 9.56 7.18 1.18
CA THR A 13 9.29 6.91 -0.23
C THR A 13 10.49 6.27 -0.94
N GLU A 14 11.71 6.73 -0.69
CA GLU A 14 12.89 6.16 -1.37
C GLU A 14 13.25 4.74 -0.88
N LEU A 15 13.09 4.45 0.41
CA LEU A 15 13.34 3.11 0.98
C LEU A 15 12.17 2.13 0.77
N ALA A 16 10.93 2.64 0.70
CA ALA A 16 9.74 1.83 0.48
C ALA A 16 9.56 1.45 -1.00
N LEU A 17 9.99 2.31 -1.93
CA LEU A 17 9.81 2.05 -3.35
C LEU A 17 10.81 1.04 -3.91
N GLU A 18 11.99 0.86 -3.32
CA GLU A 18 12.95 -0.16 -3.80
C GLU A 18 12.33 -1.57 -3.78
N PRO A 19 11.75 -2.07 -2.68
CA PRO A 19 11.03 -3.34 -2.68
C PRO A 19 9.87 -3.42 -3.68
N VAL A 20 9.17 -2.31 -3.94
CA VAL A 20 8.05 -2.23 -4.91
C VAL A 20 8.56 -2.28 -6.36
N ARG A 21 9.70 -1.66 -6.64
CA ARG A 21 10.37 -1.72 -7.94
C ARG A 21 10.94 -3.11 -8.20
N LEU A 22 11.51 -3.74 -7.18
CA LEU A 22 11.94 -5.14 -7.26
C LEU A 22 10.78 -6.09 -7.58
N LEU A 23 9.55 -5.78 -7.17
CA LEU A 23 8.36 -6.54 -7.56
C LEU A 23 8.08 -6.46 -9.06
N LYS A 24 8.49 -5.40 -9.76
CA LYS A 24 8.40 -5.33 -11.24
C LYS A 24 9.52 -6.16 -11.90
N GLU A 25 10.73 -6.07 -11.35
CA GLU A 25 11.94 -6.59 -11.95
C GLU A 25 12.16 -8.09 -11.71
N ARG A 26 11.72 -8.61 -10.56
CA ARG A 26 11.94 -10.02 -10.18
C ARG A 26 10.70 -10.85 -10.42
N ALA A 27 10.70 -11.64 -11.49
CA ALA A 27 9.58 -12.52 -11.84
C ALA A 27 9.15 -13.48 -10.70
N MET A 28 10.07 -13.88 -9.81
CA MET A 28 9.78 -14.76 -8.68
C MET A 28 9.03 -14.10 -7.51
N LEU A 29 8.99 -12.77 -7.43
CA LEU A 29 8.27 -12.07 -6.36
C LEU A 29 6.79 -11.94 -6.72
N GLY A 30 5.92 -12.55 -5.89
CA GLY A 30 4.46 -12.47 -6.04
C GLY A 30 3.81 -11.32 -5.27
N ALA A 31 4.46 -10.81 -4.23
CA ALA A 31 3.97 -9.68 -3.45
C ALA A 31 5.12 -9.03 -2.65
N VAL A 32 4.88 -7.79 -2.21
CA VAL A 32 5.73 -7.06 -1.26
C VAL A 32 4.86 -6.38 -0.23
N SER A 33 5.34 -6.34 1.03
CA SER A 33 4.65 -5.67 2.12
C SER A 33 5.56 -4.64 2.80
N LEU A 34 5.01 -3.47 3.10
CA LEU A 34 5.71 -2.31 3.61
C LEU A 34 5.01 -1.79 4.86
N ARG A 35 5.77 -1.57 5.93
CA ARG A 35 5.24 -0.96 7.16
C ARG A 35 5.34 0.55 7.05
N THR A 36 4.21 1.22 7.14
CA THR A 36 4.10 2.67 6.99
C THR A 36 3.43 3.27 8.23
N PRO A 37 4.10 4.15 8.99
CA PRO A 37 3.48 4.92 10.05
C PRO A 37 2.65 6.08 9.44
N SER A 38 1.45 6.34 9.98
CA SER A 38 0.59 7.47 9.60
C SER A 38 -0.29 7.88 10.77
N GLY A 39 -0.41 9.17 11.07
CA GLY A 39 -1.35 9.68 12.08
C GLY A 39 -1.23 9.06 13.48
N GLY A 40 -0.04 8.62 13.90
CA GLY A 40 0.19 7.91 15.17
C GLY A 40 -0.17 6.42 15.15
N ARG A 41 -0.58 5.89 13.99
CA ARG A 41 -0.90 4.49 13.73
C ARG A 41 0.17 3.85 12.84
N ARG A 42 0.10 2.53 12.69
CA ARG A 42 0.96 1.77 11.78
C ARG A 42 0.11 0.97 10.82
N TYR A 43 0.53 0.95 9.57
CA TYR A 43 -0.17 0.25 8.51
C TYR A 43 0.80 -0.69 7.79
N LEU A 44 0.30 -1.85 7.37
CA LEU A 44 0.96 -2.75 6.45
C LEU A 44 0.33 -2.55 5.08
N ILE A 45 1.08 -1.99 4.14
CA ILE A 45 0.69 -1.86 2.74
C ILE A 45 1.24 -3.08 2.00
N THR A 46 0.40 -3.84 1.32
CA THR A 46 0.81 -4.99 0.52
C THR A 46 0.47 -4.76 -0.94
N ILE A 47 1.46 -4.88 -1.82
CA ILE A 47 1.28 -4.85 -3.28
C ILE A 47 1.49 -6.26 -3.78
N ALA A 48 0.49 -6.82 -4.45
CA ALA A 48 0.54 -8.18 -4.96
C ALA A 48 0.41 -8.19 -6.48
N ARG A 49 1.25 -9.01 -7.11
CA ARG A 49 1.20 -9.28 -8.54
C ARG A 49 0.08 -10.28 -8.83
N ARG A 50 -0.66 -10.04 -9.90
CA ARG A 50 -1.74 -10.86 -10.43
C ARG A 50 -1.58 -11.02 -11.93
N PHE A 51 -2.15 -12.11 -12.43
CA PHE A 51 -2.17 -12.45 -13.85
C PHE A 51 -3.62 -12.73 -14.24
N PRO A 52 -4.46 -11.68 -14.41
CA PRO A 52 -5.88 -11.86 -14.67
C PRO A 52 -6.14 -12.67 -15.96
N ASP A 53 -5.26 -12.50 -16.95
CA ASP A 53 -5.35 -13.18 -18.26
C ASP A 53 -4.34 -14.34 -18.40
N GLY A 54 -3.79 -14.83 -17.28
CA GLY A 54 -2.81 -15.93 -17.23
C GLY A 54 -1.35 -15.47 -17.21
N GLU A 55 -0.44 -16.38 -16.81
CA GLU A 55 0.96 -16.06 -16.49
C GLU A 55 1.81 -15.59 -17.68
N SER A 56 1.34 -15.84 -18.91
CA SER A 56 2.00 -15.36 -20.13
C SER A 56 1.59 -13.94 -20.53
N ALA A 57 0.55 -13.38 -19.90
CA ALA A 57 0.10 -12.01 -20.13
C ALA A 57 0.88 -11.02 -19.24
N PRO A 58 0.85 -9.71 -19.56
CA PRO A 58 1.40 -8.70 -18.68
C PRO A 58 0.83 -8.81 -17.26
N ALA A 59 1.72 -8.72 -16.29
CA ALA A 59 1.33 -8.71 -14.89
C ALA A 59 0.52 -7.44 -14.57
N ALA A 60 -0.49 -7.61 -13.72
CA ALA A 60 -1.24 -6.52 -13.12
C ALA A 60 -1.07 -6.55 -11.60
N TYR A 61 -1.37 -5.46 -10.93
CA TYR A 61 -1.08 -5.27 -9.51
C TYR A 61 -2.33 -4.87 -8.75
N VAL A 62 -2.47 -5.45 -7.57
CA VAL A 62 -3.51 -5.11 -6.58
C VAL A 62 -2.84 -4.64 -5.31
N TRP A 63 -3.56 -3.89 -4.50
CA TRP A 63 -3.06 -3.37 -3.25
C TRP A 63 -4.00 -3.67 -2.10
N SER A 64 -3.44 -3.84 -0.91
CA SER A 64 -4.19 -3.85 0.34
C SER A 64 -3.45 -3.07 1.42
N VAL A 65 -4.21 -2.58 2.38
CA VAL A 65 -3.70 -1.87 3.55
C VAL A 65 -4.44 -2.40 4.77
N GLU A 66 -3.69 -2.71 5.81
CA GLU A 66 -4.26 -3.06 7.11
C GLU A 66 -3.54 -2.34 8.25
N GLU A 67 -4.31 -1.88 9.22
CA GLU A 67 -3.78 -1.31 10.46
C GLU A 67 -3.16 -2.43 11.31
N ILE A 68 -1.94 -2.21 11.77
CA ILE A 68 -1.15 -3.19 12.51
C ILE A 68 -0.72 -2.64 13.87
N ALA A 69 -0.58 -3.54 14.83
CA ALA A 69 -0.01 -3.27 16.13
C ALA A 69 1.53 -3.08 16.01
N PRO A 70 2.21 -2.56 17.05
CA PRO A 70 3.66 -2.34 17.03
C PRO A 70 4.51 -3.56 16.60
N GLU A 71 4.07 -4.76 17.00
CA GLU A 71 4.64 -6.07 16.68
C GLU A 71 4.41 -6.50 15.22
N GLY A 72 3.50 -5.82 14.51
CA GLY A 72 3.20 -6.06 13.10
C GLY A 72 2.04 -7.02 12.85
N THR A 73 1.30 -7.41 13.89
CA THR A 73 0.06 -8.18 13.77
C THR A 73 -1.09 -7.27 13.34
N PRO A 74 -2.04 -7.75 12.52
CA PRO A 74 -3.25 -7.00 12.21
C PRO A 74 -4.04 -6.67 13.49
N LEU A 75 -4.46 -5.42 13.63
CA LEU A 75 -5.25 -4.99 14.78
C LEU A 75 -6.70 -5.49 14.65
N PRO A 76 -7.27 -6.18 15.67
CA PRO A 76 -8.69 -6.51 15.69
C PRO A 76 -9.55 -5.25 15.62
N GLY A 77 -10.43 -5.15 14.63
CA GLY A 77 -11.22 -3.93 14.38
C GLY A 77 -10.42 -2.76 13.81
N GLY A 78 -9.14 -2.97 13.47
CA GLY A 78 -8.30 -2.01 12.77
C GLY A 78 -8.80 -1.73 11.36
N GLN A 79 -8.35 -0.62 10.79
CA GLN A 79 -8.75 -0.27 9.43
C GLN A 79 -8.17 -1.28 8.41
N ARG A 80 -9.00 -1.69 7.46
CA ARG A 80 -8.57 -2.47 6.30
C ARG A 80 -9.15 -1.90 5.02
N ARG A 81 -8.32 -1.78 3.99
CA ARG A 81 -8.71 -1.37 2.64
C ARG A 81 -7.98 -2.20 1.62
N GLN A 82 -8.55 -2.30 0.43
CA GLN A 82 -7.94 -2.98 -0.70
C GLN A 82 -8.45 -2.37 -1.99
N SER A 83 -7.74 -2.63 -3.09
CA SER A 83 -8.26 -2.42 -4.43
C SER A 83 -9.62 -3.12 -4.57
N ALA A 84 -10.56 -2.47 -5.25
CA ALA A 84 -11.85 -3.10 -5.53
C ALA A 84 -11.66 -4.39 -6.36
N ASP A 85 -12.58 -5.34 -6.20
CA ASP A 85 -12.50 -6.60 -6.91
C ASP A 85 -12.53 -6.38 -8.43
N GLY A 86 -11.59 -7.02 -9.13
CA GLY A 86 -11.42 -6.85 -10.57
C GLY A 86 -10.77 -5.52 -11.01
N VAL A 87 -10.41 -4.64 -10.07
CA VAL A 87 -9.63 -3.42 -10.37
C VAL A 87 -8.15 -3.71 -10.21
N PHE A 88 -7.42 -3.63 -11.32
CA PHE A 88 -5.99 -3.85 -11.37
C PHE A 88 -5.26 -2.57 -11.82
N VAL A 89 -4.03 -2.42 -11.37
CA VAL A 89 -3.11 -1.36 -11.80
C VAL A 89 -1.99 -2.01 -12.61
N ASP A 90 -1.53 -1.35 -13.66
CA ASP A 90 -0.49 -1.83 -14.58
C ASP A 90 0.94 -1.69 -14.03
N ASP A 91 1.11 -0.90 -12.97
CA ASP A 91 2.40 -0.63 -12.34
C ASP A 91 2.36 -0.79 -10.81
N PRO A 92 3.36 -1.44 -10.19
CA PRO A 92 3.36 -1.67 -8.75
C PRO A 92 3.59 -0.40 -7.94
N GLU A 93 4.32 0.59 -8.47
CA GLU A 93 4.50 1.89 -7.82
C GLU A 93 3.18 2.68 -7.86
N ALA A 94 2.45 2.63 -8.98
CA ALA A 94 1.09 3.18 -9.04
C ALA A 94 0.13 2.51 -8.05
N ALA A 95 0.23 1.18 -7.87
CA ALA A 95 -0.55 0.46 -6.85
C ALA A 95 -0.18 0.89 -5.42
N TYR A 96 1.10 1.15 -5.15
CA TYR A 96 1.56 1.69 -3.86
C TYR A 96 0.96 3.07 -3.58
N TRP A 97 1.03 3.99 -4.54
CA TRP A 97 0.45 5.33 -4.38
C TRP A 97 -1.08 5.28 -4.23
N ALA A 98 -1.77 4.37 -4.93
CA ALA A 98 -3.21 4.16 -4.75
C ALA A 98 -3.54 3.71 -3.31
N ALA A 99 -2.71 2.85 -2.72
CA ALA A 99 -2.86 2.41 -1.33
C ALA A 99 -2.66 3.56 -0.33
N VAL A 100 -1.62 4.38 -0.53
CA VAL A 100 -1.35 5.57 0.29
C VAL A 100 -2.48 6.59 0.20
N ASN A 101 -2.98 6.87 -1.01
CA ASN A 101 -4.13 7.76 -1.21
C ASN A 101 -5.39 7.22 -0.52
N GLY A 102 -5.58 5.89 -0.53
CA GLY A 102 -6.64 5.21 0.20
C GLY A 102 -6.58 5.40 1.72
N LEU A 103 -5.39 5.63 2.29
CA LEU A 103 -5.19 5.98 3.71
C LEU A 103 -5.51 7.47 3.98
N CYS A 104 -4.97 8.38 3.17
CA CYS A 104 -5.14 9.82 3.37
C CYS A 104 -6.61 10.27 3.30
N ALA A 105 -7.41 9.64 2.43
CA ALA A 105 -8.85 9.90 2.34
C ALA A 105 -9.62 9.62 3.64
N VAL A 106 -9.07 8.78 4.54
CA VAL A 106 -9.69 8.42 5.83
C VAL A 106 -9.33 9.42 6.92
N GLU A 107 -8.07 9.84 6.98
CA GLU A 107 -7.62 10.80 7.98
C GLU A 107 -8.27 12.17 7.78
N ALA A 108 -8.59 12.53 6.53
CA ALA A 108 -9.32 13.75 6.20
C ALA A 108 -10.83 13.68 6.50
N ALA A 109 -11.40 12.49 6.74
CA ALA A 109 -12.83 12.35 7.05
C ALA A 109 -13.08 12.68 8.54
N PRO A 110 -13.89 13.71 8.86
CA PRO A 110 -14.15 14.07 10.25
C PRO A 110 -14.85 12.91 10.97
N LYS A 111 -14.33 12.53 12.14
CA LYS A 111 -15.02 11.60 13.04
C LYS A 111 -16.37 12.22 13.40
N ARG A 112 -17.46 11.66 12.89
CA ARG A 112 -18.81 11.99 13.38
C ARG A 112 -18.90 11.48 14.82
N SER A 113 -18.70 12.40 15.76
CA SER A 113 -19.02 12.27 17.19
C SER A 113 -20.51 12.39 17.42
#